data_AF-A0A919K9P8-F1
#
_entry.id   AF-A0A919K9P8-F1
#
_cell.length_a   1.000
_cell.length_b   1.000
_cell.length_c   1.000
_cell.angle_alpha   90.00
_cell.angle_beta   90.00
_cell.angle_gamma   90.00
#
_symmetry.space_group_name_H-M   'P 1'
#
loop_
_entity.id
_entity.type
_entity.pdbx_description
1 polymer ?
#
loop_
_entity_poly.entity_id
_entity_poly.type
_entity_poly.pdbx_seq_one_letter_code
_entity_poly.pdbx_strand_id
1 'polypeptide(L)'
;MLPDTGDLEADLTAVLRATVAELTDPRYDQPMRALATEIAHDPELAADYAERLGGPLKQAKQEWLRAAQRAGQLAEDLDLDVAVEMIWGPLLNRWLHRTGPLTTEYIDRVVTTALNGLRPRPGAGST
;
A
#
# COMPACT_ATOMS: atom_id res chain seq x y z
N MET A 1 -4.33 10.14 9.72
CA MET A 1 -5.63 9.84 9.06
C MET A 1 -5.36 9.71 7.57
N LEU A 2 -5.96 8.72 6.91
CA LEU A 2 -5.90 8.62 5.45
C LEU A 2 -6.86 9.69 4.86
N PRO A 3 -6.48 10.40 3.79
CA PRO A 3 -7.38 11.36 3.16
C PRO A 3 -8.61 10.64 2.58
N ASP A 4 -9.77 11.29 2.66
CA ASP A 4 -11.02 10.83 2.06
C ASP A 4 -11.66 12.02 1.34
N THR A 5 -11.00 12.47 0.27
CA THR A 5 -11.40 13.66 -0.48
C THR A 5 -12.47 13.35 -1.54
N GLY A 6 -12.76 12.07 -1.77
CA GLY A 6 -13.60 11.58 -2.85
C GLY A 6 -12.82 11.25 -4.13
N ASP A 7 -11.52 11.56 -4.18
CA ASP A 7 -10.60 11.16 -5.26
C ASP A 7 -9.57 10.17 -4.72
N LEU A 8 -9.89 8.87 -4.81
CA LEU A 8 -9.01 7.80 -4.34
C LEU A 8 -7.63 7.83 -5.01
N GLU A 9 -7.53 8.25 -6.27
CA GLU A 9 -6.25 8.27 -6.99
C GLU A 9 -5.35 9.37 -6.44
N ALA A 10 -5.90 10.57 -6.23
CA ALA A 10 -5.18 11.66 -5.57
C ALA A 10 -4.80 11.30 -4.12
N ASP A 11 -5.72 10.70 -3.37
CA ASP A 11 -5.50 10.34 -1.97
C ASP A 11 -4.43 9.24 -1.83
N LEU A 12 -4.48 8.18 -2.65
CA LEU A 12 -3.44 7.16 -2.72
C LEU A 12 -2.08 7.75 -3.10
N THR A 13 -2.05 8.60 -4.12
CA THR A 13 -0.82 9.26 -4.55
C THR A 13 -0.18 10.05 -3.41
N ALA A 14 -0.97 10.84 -2.68
CA ALA A 14 -0.49 11.60 -1.53
C ALA A 14 0.06 10.71 -0.42
N VAL A 15 -0.67 9.64 -0.06
CA VAL A 15 -0.28 8.70 1.00
C VAL A 15 1.00 7.94 0.63
N LEU A 16 1.11 7.45 -0.60
CA LEU A 16 2.29 6.71 -1.05
C LEU A 16 3.53 7.61 -1.16
N ARG A 17 3.37 8.86 -1.59
CA ARG A 17 4.47 9.84 -1.56
C ARG A 17 4.93 10.14 -0.14
N ALA A 18 4.01 10.31 0.80
CA ALA A 18 4.37 10.49 2.22
C ALA A 18 5.08 9.25 2.80
N THR A 19 4.59 8.05 2.45
CA THR A 19 5.20 6.78 2.87
C THR A 19 6.65 6.67 2.37
N VAL A 20 6.90 7.01 1.09
CA VAL A 20 8.27 7.01 0.53
C VAL A 20 9.15 8.08 1.19
N ALA A 21 8.63 9.27 1.45
CA ALA A 21 9.38 10.32 2.13
C ALA A 21 9.83 9.87 3.53
N GLU A 22 8.98 9.17 4.27
CA GLU A 22 9.33 8.58 5.57
C GLU A 22 10.37 7.46 5.44
N LEU A 23 10.17 6.51 4.53
CA LEU A 23 11.07 5.38 4.31
C LEU A 23 12.46 5.79 3.81
N THR A 24 12.57 6.95 3.17
CA THR A 24 13.83 7.48 2.62
C THR A 24 14.44 8.59 3.47
N ASP A 25 13.80 8.97 4.58
CA ASP A 25 14.37 9.91 5.54
C ASP A 25 15.63 9.28 6.18
N PRO A 26 16.81 9.92 6.12
CA PRO A 26 18.04 9.39 6.69
C PRO A 26 17.94 9.01 8.18
N ARG A 27 16.99 9.62 8.92
CA ARG A 27 16.74 9.30 10.33
C ARG A 27 16.10 7.92 10.52
N TYR A 28 15.36 7.43 9.52
CA TYR A 28 14.54 6.21 9.63
C TYR A 28 14.96 5.11 8.65
N ASP A 29 15.53 5.45 7.48
CA ASP A 29 15.83 4.50 6.41
C ASP A 29 16.67 3.29 6.88
N GLN A 30 17.84 3.54 7.48
CA GLN A 30 18.72 2.46 7.93
C GLN A 30 18.11 1.63 9.07
N PRO A 31 17.58 2.22 10.16
CA PRO A 31 16.92 1.44 11.21
C PRO A 31 15.73 0.62 10.71
N MET A 32 14.88 1.17 9.85
CA MET A 32 13.72 0.46 9.34
C MET A 32 14.11 -0.73 8.45
N ARG A 33 15.17 -0.62 7.63
CA ARG A 33 15.67 -1.75 6.84
C ARG A 33 16.25 -2.86 7.69
N ALA A 34 16.99 -2.49 8.74
CA ALA A 34 17.53 -3.46 9.68
C ALA A 34 16.37 -4.23 10.32
N LEU A 35 15.36 -3.52 10.85
CA LEU A 35 14.15 -4.12 11.41
C LEU A 35 13.44 -5.03 10.40
N ALA A 36 13.24 -4.59 9.16
CA ALA A 36 12.60 -5.40 8.12
C ALA A 36 13.39 -6.68 7.80
N THR A 37 14.73 -6.63 7.87
CA THR A 37 15.60 -7.79 7.64
C THR A 37 15.51 -8.78 8.80
N GLU A 38 15.53 -8.29 10.04
CA GLU A 38 15.38 -9.12 11.24
C GLU A 38 14.00 -9.79 11.28
N ILE A 39 12.93 -9.05 11.00
CA ILE A 39 11.56 -9.59 10.87
C ILE A 39 11.51 -10.74 9.85
N ALA A 40 12.24 -10.64 8.74
CA ALA A 40 12.25 -11.68 7.73
C ALA A 40 13.01 -12.95 8.16
N HIS A 41 13.94 -12.85 9.12
CA HIS A 41 14.74 -13.97 9.61
C HIS A 41 14.17 -14.62 10.88
N ASP A 42 13.46 -13.86 11.70
CA ASP A 42 12.94 -14.29 13.01
C ASP A 42 11.39 -14.40 12.99
N PRO A 43 10.84 -15.64 12.97
CA PRO A 43 9.40 -15.86 12.97
C PRO A 43 8.67 -15.33 14.22
N GLU A 44 9.32 -15.28 15.38
CA GLU A 44 8.72 -14.76 16.61
C GLU A 44 8.61 -13.25 16.53
N LEU A 45 9.68 -12.58 16.10
CA LEU A 45 9.65 -11.14 15.83
C LEU A 45 8.64 -10.78 14.73
N ALA A 46 8.48 -11.63 13.70
CA ALA A 46 7.47 -11.42 12.67
C ALA A 46 6.04 -11.48 13.22
N ALA A 47 5.76 -12.44 14.12
CA ALA A 47 4.48 -12.55 14.79
C ALA A 47 4.21 -11.32 15.68
N ASP A 48 5.20 -10.92 16.48
CA ASP A 48 5.11 -9.74 17.35
C ASP A 48 4.91 -8.44 16.55
N TYR A 49 5.64 -8.28 15.45
CA TYR A 49 5.47 -7.15 14.54
C TYR A 49 4.07 -7.15 13.92
N ALA A 50 3.59 -8.31 13.46
CA ALA A 50 2.27 -8.45 12.86
C ALA A 50 1.16 -8.12 13.88
N GLU A 51 1.28 -8.57 15.12
CA GLU A 51 0.29 -8.29 16.17
C GLU A 51 0.28 -6.80 16.56
N ARG A 52 1.46 -6.22 16.77
CA ARG A 52 1.59 -4.92 17.44
C ARG A 52 1.60 -3.72 16.50
N LEU A 53 1.98 -3.91 15.23
CA LEU A 53 2.17 -2.81 14.29
C LEU A 53 1.63 -3.12 12.90
N GLY A 54 2.08 -4.20 12.27
CA GLY A 54 1.71 -4.57 10.90
C GLY A 54 0.21 -4.80 10.72
N GLY A 55 -0.41 -5.55 11.62
CA GLY A 55 -1.84 -5.87 11.62
C GLY A 55 -2.72 -4.64 11.79
N PRO A 56 -2.53 -3.80 12.83
CA PRO A 56 -3.28 -2.56 12.99
C PRO A 56 -3.17 -1.62 11.77
N LEU A 57 -1.95 -1.47 11.19
CA LEU A 57 -1.76 -0.67 9.99
C LEU A 57 -2.46 -1.27 8.76
N LYS A 58 -2.43 -2.60 8.61
CA LYS A 58 -3.16 -3.30 7.53
C LYS A 58 -4.66 -3.07 7.66
N GLN A 59 -5.22 -3.22 8.86
CA GLN A 59 -6.65 -3.01 9.13
C GLN A 59 -7.08 -1.58 8.80
N ALA A 60 -6.32 -0.56 9.22
CA ALA A 60 -6.63 0.83 8.89
C ALA A 60 -6.64 1.09 7.37
N LYS A 61 -5.71 0.49 6.62
CA LYS A 61 -5.70 0.56 5.14
C LYS A 61 -6.91 -0.16 4.54
N GLN A 62 -7.26 -1.33 5.06
CA GLN A 62 -8.43 -2.08 4.60
C GLN A 62 -9.73 -1.33 4.84
N GLU A 63 -9.91 -0.71 6.01
CA GLU A 63 -11.09 0.11 6.30
C GLU A 63 -11.25 1.27 5.33
N TRP A 64 -10.13 1.90 4.97
CA TRP A 64 -10.10 2.97 3.98
C TRP A 64 -10.43 2.48 2.58
N LEU A 65 -9.80 1.39 2.11
CA LEU A 65 -10.15 0.79 0.81
C LEU A 65 -11.60 0.27 0.78
N ARG A 66 -12.12 -0.21 1.91
CA ARG A 66 -13.53 -0.61 2.03
C ARG A 66 -14.47 0.58 1.90
N ALA A 67 -14.09 1.76 2.37
CA ALA A 67 -14.84 3.00 2.11
C ALA A 67 -14.86 3.33 0.62
N ALA A 68 -13.72 3.21 -0.05
CA ALA A 68 -13.64 3.40 -1.51
C ALA A 68 -14.45 2.36 -2.31
N GLN A 69 -14.50 1.10 -1.87
CA GLN A 69 -15.42 0.08 -2.42
C GLN A 69 -16.88 0.51 -2.28
N ARG A 70 -17.31 0.93 -1.07
CA ARG A 70 -18.69 1.39 -0.83
C ARG A 70 -19.05 2.63 -1.67
N ALA A 71 -18.07 3.45 -2.03
CA ALA A 71 -18.24 4.60 -2.92
C ALA A 71 -18.20 4.23 -4.42
N GLY A 72 -18.07 2.95 -4.77
CA GLY A 72 -17.99 2.48 -6.15
C GLY A 72 -16.67 2.79 -6.86
N GLN A 73 -15.64 3.20 -6.13
CA GLN A 73 -14.33 3.54 -6.70
C GLN A 73 -13.43 2.30 -6.90
N LEU A 74 -13.71 1.22 -6.17
CA LEU A 74 -13.05 -0.08 -6.28
C LEU A 74 -14.10 -1.17 -6.53
N ALA A 75 -13.68 -2.28 -7.14
CA ALA A 75 -14.57 -3.42 -7.38
C ALA A 75 -15.14 -3.99 -6.08
N GLU A 76 -16.43 -4.32 -6.07
CA GLU A 76 -17.16 -4.79 -4.87
C GLU A 76 -16.67 -6.16 -4.39
N ASP A 77 -16.17 -7.00 -5.29
CA ASP A 77 -15.65 -8.34 -5.03
C ASP A 77 -14.15 -8.36 -4.71
N LEU A 78 -13.51 -7.19 -4.60
CA LEU A 78 -12.08 -7.09 -4.37
C LEU A 78 -11.68 -7.64 -2.99
N ASP A 79 -10.71 -8.56 -2.98
CA ASP A 79 -10.01 -8.97 -1.77
C ASP A 79 -9.11 -7.82 -1.28
N LEU A 80 -9.49 -7.24 -0.14
CA LEU A 80 -8.80 -6.09 0.44
C LEU A 80 -7.45 -6.45 1.07
N ASP A 81 -7.22 -7.70 1.47
CA ASP A 81 -5.90 -8.15 1.92
C ASP A 81 -4.91 -8.08 0.75
N VAL A 82 -5.31 -8.64 -0.39
CA VAL A 82 -4.51 -8.63 -1.62
C VAL A 82 -4.36 -7.21 -2.17
N ALA A 83 -5.41 -6.39 -2.12
CA ALA A 83 -5.36 -5.00 -2.59
C ALA A 83 -4.30 -4.16 -1.86
N VAL A 84 -4.21 -4.29 -0.53
CA VAL A 84 -3.19 -3.60 0.27
C VAL A 84 -1.79 -4.07 -0.12
N GLU A 85 -1.59 -5.36 -0.32
CA GLU A 85 -0.29 -5.90 -0.75
C GLU A 85 0.11 -5.43 -2.14
N MET A 86 -0.83 -5.35 -3.08
CA MET A 86 -0.59 -4.86 -4.44
C MET A 86 -0.26 -3.36 -4.49
N ILE A 87 -0.88 -2.55 -3.63
CA ILE A 87 -0.66 -1.09 -3.59
C ILE A 87 0.68 -0.74 -2.92
N TRP A 88 0.99 -1.33 -1.75
CA TRP A 88 2.20 -0.98 -0.99
C TRP A 88 3.41 -1.87 -1.28
N GLY A 89 3.18 -3.12 -1.69
CA GLY A 89 4.22 -4.12 -1.93
C GLY A 89 5.31 -3.67 -2.91
N PRO A 90 4.99 -3.08 -4.07
CA PRO A 90 6.01 -2.59 -5.00
C PRO A 90 6.95 -1.56 -4.39
N LEU A 91 6.42 -0.67 -3.55
CA LEU A 91 7.20 0.37 -2.87
C LEU A 91 8.13 -0.23 -1.83
N LEU A 92 7.61 -1.09 -0.95
CA LEU A 92 8.39 -1.76 0.09
C LEU A 92 9.46 -2.66 -0.53
N ASN A 93 9.13 -3.39 -1.59
CA ASN A 93 10.08 -4.23 -2.30
C ASN A 93 11.21 -3.40 -2.93
N ARG A 94 10.88 -2.33 -3.66
CA ARG A 94 11.88 -1.46 -4.29
C ARG A 94 12.71 -0.72 -3.27
N TRP A 95 12.08 -0.23 -2.20
CA TRP A 95 12.78 0.36 -1.06
C TRP A 95 13.78 -0.66 -0.53
N LEU A 96 13.32 -1.79 0.04
CA LEU A 96 14.14 -2.77 0.76
C LEU A 96 15.31 -3.30 -0.08
N HIS A 97 15.04 -3.68 -1.33
CA HIS A 97 16.02 -4.33 -2.20
C HIS A 97 16.78 -3.37 -3.12
N ARG A 98 16.49 -2.06 -3.09
CA ARG A 98 17.13 -1.05 -3.93
C ARG A 98 17.05 -1.36 -5.44
N THR A 99 15.91 -1.88 -5.90
CA THR A 99 15.72 -2.29 -7.32
C THR A 99 15.58 -1.10 -8.28
N GLY A 100 15.60 0.13 -7.78
CA GLY A 100 15.57 1.36 -8.56
C GLY A 100 15.24 2.58 -7.68
N PRO A 101 15.27 3.79 -8.24
CA PRO A 101 14.90 4.99 -7.50
C PRO A 101 13.40 5.01 -7.16
N LEU A 102 13.07 5.51 -5.97
CA LEU A 102 11.71 5.81 -5.54
C LEU A 102 11.38 7.27 -5.90
N THR A 103 11.05 7.50 -7.16
CA THR A 103 10.67 8.83 -7.65
C THR A 103 9.16 9.04 -7.60
N THR A 104 8.74 10.30 -7.65
CA THR A 104 7.33 10.67 -7.80
C THR A 104 6.67 9.97 -9.00
N GLU A 105 7.35 9.92 -10.14
CA GLU A 105 6.83 9.29 -11.36
C GLU A 105 6.70 7.78 -11.21
N TYR A 106 7.56 7.14 -10.38
CA TYR A 106 7.39 5.72 -10.07
C TYR A 106 6.16 5.48 -9.21
N ILE A 107 5.92 6.33 -8.21
CA ILE A 107 4.75 6.23 -7.34
C ILE A 107 3.48 6.41 -8.16
N ASP A 108 3.44 7.42 -9.04
CA ASP A 108 2.30 7.66 -9.93
C ASP A 108 2.01 6.43 -10.80
N ARG A 109 3.04 5.82 -11.38
CA ARG A 109 2.89 4.56 -12.15
C ARG A 109 2.37 3.41 -11.30
N VAL A 110 2.80 3.27 -10.04
CA VAL A 110 2.29 2.21 -9.15
C VAL A 110 0.81 2.44 -8.86
N VAL A 111 0.41 3.67 -8.52
CA VAL A 111 -1.00 4.02 -8.26
C VAL A 111 -1.87 3.74 -9.48
N THR A 112 -1.49 4.27 -10.65
CA THR A 112 -2.24 4.04 -11.90
C THR A 112 -2.32 2.56 -12.24
N THR A 113 -1.22 1.81 -12.11
CA THR A 113 -1.19 0.37 -12.40
C THR A 113 -2.09 -0.42 -11.46
N ALA A 114 -2.04 -0.12 -10.15
CA ALA A 114 -2.90 -0.76 -9.16
C ALA A 114 -4.37 -0.43 -9.46
N LEU A 115 -4.74 0.84 -9.59
CA LEU A 115 -6.14 1.24 -9.79
C LEU A 115 -6.74 0.71 -11.10
N ASN A 116 -5.95 0.57 -12.17
CA ASN A 116 -6.43 -0.07 -13.40
C ASN A 116 -6.86 -1.54 -13.18
N GLY A 117 -6.24 -2.24 -12.23
CA GLY A 117 -6.61 -3.62 -11.87
C GLY A 117 -7.67 -3.73 -10.77
N LEU A 118 -7.82 -2.71 -9.92
CA LEU A 118 -8.67 -2.74 -8.73
C LEU A 118 -10.02 -2.01 -8.90
N ARG A 119 -10.16 -1.15 -9.91
CA ARG A 119 -11.41 -0.46 -10.23
C ARG A 119 -12.49 -1.43 -10.75
N PRO A 120 -13.78 -1.10 -10.62
CA PRO A 120 -14.85 -1.90 -11.21
C PRO A 120 -14.62 -2.13 -12.70
N ARG A 121 -14.77 -3.38 -13.15
CA ARG A 121 -14.72 -3.69 -14.57
C ARG A 121 -16.02 -3.19 -15.22
N PRO A 122 -15.98 -2.50 -16.37
CA PRO A 122 -17.18 -2.27 -17.16
C PRO A 122 -17.82 -3.62 -17.41
N GLY A 123 -19.10 -3.77 -17.03
CA GLY A 123 -19.77 -5.07 -17.02
C GLY A 123 -19.50 -5.83 -18.32
N ALA A 124 -18.97 -7.05 -18.20
CA ALA A 124 -19.14 -8.04 -19.25
C ALA A 124 -20.65 -8.18 -19.42
N GLY A 125 -21.19 -7.47 -20.41
CA GLY A 125 -22.62 -7.23 -20.53
C GLY A 125 -23.41 -8.53 -20.48
N SER A 126 -24.56 -8.44 -19.82
CA SER A 126 -25.70 -9.32 -19.99
C SER A 126 -25.73 -9.88 -21.41
N THR A 127 -25.50 -11.18 -21.53
CA THR A 127 -25.92 -11.96 -22.71
C THR A 127 -27.09 -12.83 -22.27
#